data_AF-A0A5P9QAV5-F1
#
_entry.id   AF-A0A5P9QAV5-F1
#
_cell.length_a   1.000
_cell.length_b   1.000
_cell.length_c   1.000
_cell.angle_alpha   90.00
_cell.angle_beta   90.00
_cell.angle_gamma   90.00
#
_symmetry.space_group_name_H-M   'P 1'
#
loop_
_entity.id
_entity.type
_entity.pdbx_description
1 polymer ?
#
loop_
_entity_poly.entity_id
_entity_poly.type
_entity_poly.pdbx_seq_one_letter_code
_entity_poly.pdbx_strand_id
1 'polypeptide(L)'
;MRVVVEVTAAQPADLVELAGVCALAREESSAGVQLCAPEPGKIVEQLGVLLSVPGGHVLVARVDGHVAGFVLGRTLGSNDFLPKTVLYLEGLYVRPEVRRRGVGHALLAATAELASAEGATDVYAVPIPGSRGVQRFLARVGFAPAATHRYVATSVLQRRLVAEAHGRRHHGRGGSLEELIARRRRSRGGAPTGSVDLGAVRGRLADGGAATERLVG
;
A
#
# COMPACT_ATOMS: atom_id res chain seq x y z
N MET A 1 18.69 6.30 28.37
CA MET A 1 19.52 7.33 27.69
C MET A 1 18.66 8.01 26.64
N ARG A 2 18.43 9.33 26.76
CA ARG A 2 17.61 10.09 25.82
C ARG A 2 18.50 10.45 24.63
N VAL A 3 18.20 9.91 23.44
CA VAL A 3 18.96 10.25 22.24
C VAL A 3 18.56 11.67 21.84
N VAL A 4 19.53 12.54 21.64
CA VAL A 4 19.29 13.86 21.05
C VAL A 4 19.08 13.64 19.56
N VAL A 5 17.91 14.02 19.06
CA VAL A 5 17.56 13.90 17.64
C VAL A 5 17.43 15.31 17.10
N GLU A 6 18.23 15.60 16.09
CA GLU A 6 18.13 16.85 15.34
C GLU A 6 17.44 16.55 14.00
N VAL A 7 16.46 17.37 13.60
CA VAL A 7 15.79 17.23 12.31
C VAL A 7 15.94 18.52 11.54
N THR A 8 16.50 18.42 10.33
CA THR A 8 16.74 19.56 9.44
C THR A 8 16.37 19.25 8.00
N ALA A 9 16.18 20.28 7.18
CA ALA A 9 16.05 20.11 5.73
C ALA A 9 17.39 19.65 5.13
N ALA A 10 17.33 18.65 4.25
CA ALA A 10 18.52 18.12 3.60
C ALA A 10 19.22 19.18 2.76
N GLN A 11 20.55 19.21 2.85
CA GLN A 11 21.40 19.99 1.96
C GLN A 11 21.98 19.08 0.87
N PRO A 12 22.47 19.63 -0.25
CA PRO A 12 23.12 18.83 -1.30
C PRO A 12 24.25 17.93 -0.79
N ALA A 13 24.97 18.35 0.26
CA ALA A 13 26.02 17.57 0.90
C ALA A 13 25.52 16.27 1.58
N ASP A 14 24.23 16.23 1.95
CA ASP A 14 23.62 15.09 2.66
C ASP A 14 23.23 13.95 1.73
N LEU A 15 23.16 14.20 0.43
CA LEU A 15 22.50 13.30 -0.53
C LEU A 15 23.19 11.95 -0.64
N VAL A 16 24.52 11.90 -0.52
CA VAL A 16 25.28 10.65 -0.60
C VAL A 16 24.96 9.75 0.60
N GLU A 17 25.00 10.30 1.81
CA GLU A 17 24.69 9.55 3.03
C GLU A 17 23.21 9.14 3.07
N LEU A 18 22.31 10.07 2.72
CA LEU A 18 20.88 9.83 2.64
C LEU A 18 20.54 8.75 1.61
N ALA A 19 21.22 8.73 0.46
CA ALA A 19 21.03 7.69 -0.55
C ALA A 19 21.35 6.29 0.00
N GLY A 20 22.39 6.15 0.83
CA GLY A 20 22.69 4.91 1.54
C GLY A 20 21.56 4.50 2.50
N VAL A 21 20.95 5.46 3.19
CA VAL A 21 19.81 5.20 4.11
C VAL A 21 18.55 4.81 3.33
N CYS A 22 18.30 5.43 2.17
CA CYS A 22 17.22 5.06 1.25
C CYS A 22 17.39 3.63 0.69
N ALA A 23 18.61 3.22 0.36
CA ALA A 23 18.90 1.86 -0.08
C ALA A 23 18.55 0.83 1.01
N LEU A 24 18.93 1.10 2.26
CA LEU A 24 18.56 0.26 3.40
C LEU A 24 17.03 0.19 3.60
N ALA A 25 16.34 1.32 3.46
CA ALA A 25 14.88 1.37 3.53
C ALA A 25 14.21 0.49 2.46
N ARG A 26 14.81 0.43 1.27
CA ARG A 26 14.40 -0.45 0.17
C ARG A 26 14.62 -1.92 0.51
N GLU A 27 15.78 -2.28 1.06
CA GLU A 27 16.10 -3.66 1.43
C GLU A 27 15.17 -4.22 2.51
N GLU A 28 14.76 -3.40 3.48
CA GLU A 28 13.81 -3.82 4.52
C GLU A 28 12.36 -3.96 4.02
N SER A 29 12.05 -3.38 2.87
CA SER A 29 10.70 -3.41 2.32
C SER A 29 10.40 -4.78 1.71
N SER A 30 9.37 -5.44 2.23
CA SER A 30 8.81 -6.66 1.63
C SER A 30 7.89 -6.38 0.43
N ALA A 31 7.80 -5.13 -0.05
CA ALA A 31 7.00 -4.79 -1.22
C ALA A 31 7.66 -5.32 -2.50
N GLY A 32 6.90 -6.05 -3.31
CA GLY A 32 7.40 -6.57 -4.60
C GLY A 32 7.69 -5.48 -5.64
N VAL A 33 7.06 -4.30 -5.51
CA VAL A 33 7.32 -3.12 -6.36
C VAL A 33 7.73 -1.99 -5.46
N GLN A 34 8.80 -1.31 -5.83
CA GLN A 34 9.36 -0.24 -5.04
C GLN A 34 9.62 1.00 -5.90
N LEU A 35 9.37 2.17 -5.33
CA LEU A 35 9.48 3.47 -6.00
C LEU A 35 10.90 4.06 -5.98
N CYS A 36 11.82 3.46 -5.21
CA CYS A 36 13.21 3.89 -5.14
C CYS A 36 14.06 3.15 -6.21
N ALA A 37 15.12 3.77 -6.74
CA ALA A 37 16.10 3.05 -7.55
C ALA A 37 16.95 2.11 -6.67
N PRO A 38 17.44 0.97 -7.19
CA PRO A 38 18.35 0.10 -6.44
C PRO A 38 19.78 0.65 -6.38
N GLU A 39 20.17 1.48 -7.35
CA GLU A 39 21.54 2.00 -7.47
C GLU A 39 21.71 3.31 -6.68
N PRO A 40 22.70 3.39 -5.76
CA PRO A 40 22.92 4.59 -4.94
C PRO A 40 23.08 5.88 -5.76
N GLY A 41 23.79 5.84 -6.89
CA GLY A 41 23.95 7.01 -7.77
C GLY A 41 22.62 7.54 -8.30
N LYS A 42 21.70 6.64 -8.67
CA LYS A 42 20.34 7.01 -9.11
C LYS A 42 19.49 7.56 -7.98
N ILE A 43 19.69 7.07 -6.76
CA ILE A 43 19.02 7.64 -5.58
C ILE A 43 19.49 9.08 -5.34
N VAL A 44 20.80 9.35 -5.43
CA VAL A 44 21.34 10.72 -5.31
C VAL A 44 20.73 11.65 -6.37
N GLU A 45 20.70 11.21 -7.64
CA GLU A 45 20.05 11.97 -8.72
C GLU A 45 18.57 12.27 -8.40
N GLN A 46 17.81 11.25 -7.96
CA GLN A 46 16.39 11.39 -7.63
C GLN A 46 16.14 12.34 -6.46
N LEU A 47 16.95 12.27 -5.40
CA LEU A 47 16.86 13.19 -4.27
C LEU A 47 17.20 14.62 -4.69
N GLY A 48 18.21 14.80 -5.56
CA GLY A 48 18.53 16.11 -6.13
C GLY A 48 17.41 16.68 -6.99
N VAL A 49 16.71 15.83 -7.76
CA VAL A 49 15.50 16.23 -8.48
C VAL A 49 14.40 16.63 -7.50
N LEU A 50 14.14 15.84 -6.46
CA LEU A 50 13.12 16.17 -5.46
C LEU A 50 13.41 17.52 -4.78
N LEU A 51 14.66 17.82 -4.46
CA LEU A 51 15.04 19.12 -3.87
C LEU A 51 14.93 20.30 -4.85
N SER A 52 14.96 20.06 -6.17
CA SER A 52 14.92 21.13 -7.17
C SER A 52 13.52 21.43 -7.71
N VAL A 53 12.54 20.55 -7.47
CA VAL A 53 11.16 20.81 -7.89
C VAL A 53 10.40 21.67 -6.87
N PRO A 54 9.52 22.59 -7.31
CA PRO A 54 8.68 23.37 -6.41
C PRO A 54 7.87 22.49 -5.46
N GLY A 55 7.88 22.84 -4.18
CA GLY A 55 7.20 22.10 -3.11
C GLY A 55 7.87 20.78 -2.72
N GLY A 56 9.02 20.42 -3.31
CA GLY A 56 9.76 19.22 -2.95
C GLY A 56 10.54 19.39 -1.65
N HIS A 57 10.41 18.39 -0.76
CA HIS A 57 10.91 18.46 0.60
C HIS A 57 11.64 17.17 0.99
N VAL A 58 12.80 17.34 1.63
CA VAL A 58 13.57 16.24 2.23
C VAL A 58 13.97 16.66 3.63
N LEU A 59 13.44 15.96 4.64
CA LEU A 59 13.84 16.13 6.03
C LEU A 59 14.73 14.98 6.46
N VAL A 60 15.77 15.29 7.22
CA VAL A 60 16.80 14.35 7.68
C VAL A 60 16.86 14.40 9.19
N ALA A 61 16.71 13.25 9.84
CA ALA A 61 16.95 13.13 11.27
C ALA A 61 18.38 12.63 11.51
N ARG A 62 19.13 13.32 12.36
CA ARG A 62 20.48 12.92 12.78
C ARG A 62 20.51 12.47 14.23
N VAL A 63 21.35 11.46 14.47
CA VAL A 63 21.70 10.95 15.80
C VAL A 63 23.22 10.81 15.81
N ASP A 64 23.88 11.43 16.78
CA ASP A 64 25.35 11.42 16.91
C ASP A 64 26.05 11.83 15.60
N GLY A 65 25.52 12.84 14.91
CA GLY A 65 26.05 13.38 13.66
C GLY A 65 25.73 12.59 12.39
N HIS A 66 25.12 11.41 12.50
CA HIS A 66 24.84 10.54 11.35
C HIS A 66 23.36 10.51 10.98
N VAL A 67 23.07 10.31 9.70
CA VAL A 67 21.69 10.19 9.19
C VAL A 67 21.04 8.92 9.74
N ALA A 68 20.06 9.15 10.60
CA ALA A 68 19.34 8.14 11.36
C ALA A 68 17.97 7.81 10.75
N GLY A 69 17.43 8.71 9.92
CA GLY A 69 16.15 8.55 9.23
C GLY A 69 15.82 9.76 8.37
N PHE A 70 14.72 9.66 7.61
CA PHE A 70 14.31 10.71 6.69
C PHE A 70 12.79 10.74 6.49
N VAL A 71 12.32 11.88 5.96
CA VAL A 71 11.03 12.04 5.30
C VAL A 71 11.28 12.63 3.90
N LEU A 72 10.65 12.05 2.89
CA LEU A 72 10.57 12.59 1.54
C LEU A 72 9.12 13.01 1.29
N GLY A 73 8.89 14.20 0.75
CA GLY A 73 7.53 14.64 0.45
C GLY A 73 7.45 15.77 -0.56
N ARG A 74 6.23 16.03 -1.02
CA ARG A 74 5.89 17.14 -1.90
C ARG A 74 4.66 17.89 -1.40
N THR A 75 4.73 19.21 -1.40
CA THR A 75 3.58 20.08 -1.21
C THR A 75 2.85 20.19 -2.54
N LEU A 76 1.58 19.83 -2.54
CA LEU A 76 0.69 19.94 -3.68
C LEU A 76 -0.28 21.09 -3.39
N GLY A 77 -0.19 22.15 -4.18
CA GLY A 77 -1.08 23.31 -4.06
C GLY A 77 -2.53 22.96 -4.39
N SER A 78 -3.44 23.82 -3.94
CA SER A 78 -4.85 23.71 -4.29
C SER A 78 -5.08 23.82 -5.80
N ASN A 79 -5.99 23.00 -6.32
CA ASN A 79 -6.46 23.03 -7.71
C ASN A 79 -7.95 22.65 -7.78
N ASP A 80 -8.54 22.68 -8.98
CA ASP A 80 -9.97 22.41 -9.19
C ASP A 80 -10.44 21.02 -8.69
N PHE A 81 -9.53 20.05 -8.63
CA PHE A 81 -9.83 18.68 -8.15
C PHE A 81 -9.46 18.47 -6.68
N LEU A 82 -8.65 19.35 -6.10
CA LEU A 82 -8.24 19.32 -4.70
C LEU A 82 -8.20 20.77 -4.17
N PRO A 83 -9.29 21.28 -3.59
CA PRO A 83 -9.43 22.70 -3.22
C PRO A 83 -8.60 23.09 -1.97
N LYS A 84 -7.58 22.32 -1.63
CA LYS A 84 -6.72 22.52 -0.46
C LYS A 84 -5.27 22.23 -0.83
N THR A 85 -4.35 22.93 -0.18
CA THR A 85 -2.93 22.56 -0.21
C THR A 85 -2.70 21.37 0.72
N VAL A 86 -1.92 20.39 0.26
CA VAL A 86 -1.64 19.16 1.02
C VAL A 86 -0.15 18.83 0.98
N LEU A 87 0.37 18.25 2.05
CA LEU A 87 1.73 17.70 2.07
C LEU A 87 1.66 16.18 1.88
N TYR A 88 2.27 15.70 0.81
CA TYR A 88 2.25 14.29 0.43
C TYR A 88 3.59 13.63 0.72
N LEU A 89 3.63 12.72 1.69
CA LEU A 89 4.83 11.98 2.07
C LEU A 89 5.00 10.75 1.18
N GLU A 90 6.12 10.72 0.48
CA GLU A 90 6.51 9.65 -0.45
C GLU A 90 7.37 8.59 0.22
N GLY A 91 8.06 8.97 1.29
CA GLY A 91 8.92 8.09 2.06
C GLY A 91 9.04 8.56 3.49
N LEU A 92 9.00 7.61 4.42
CA LEU A 92 9.33 7.80 5.83
C LEU A 92 10.12 6.57 6.27
N TYR A 93 11.32 6.79 6.78
CA TYR A 93 12.16 5.71 7.25
C TYR A 93 13.00 6.13 8.45
N VAL A 94 13.23 5.17 9.34
CA VAL A 94 14.15 5.30 10.48
C VAL A 94 14.96 4.01 10.56
N ARG A 95 16.27 4.14 10.68
CA ARG A 95 17.22 3.04 10.86
C ARG A 95 16.82 2.15 12.04
N PRO A 96 16.86 0.81 11.90
CA PRO A 96 16.39 -0.12 12.94
C PRO A 96 17.01 0.10 14.32
N GLU A 97 18.29 0.45 14.36
CA GLU A 97 19.12 0.55 15.56
C GLU A 97 18.66 1.66 16.51
N VAL A 98 18.03 2.70 15.96
CA VAL A 98 17.54 3.89 16.68
C VAL A 98 16.00 3.98 16.72
N ARG A 99 15.30 2.94 16.26
CA ARG A 99 13.82 2.86 16.39
C ARG A 99 13.41 2.86 17.86
N ARG A 100 12.18 3.31 18.11
CA ARG A 100 11.59 3.44 19.46
C ARG A 100 12.38 4.37 20.40
N ARG A 101 13.23 5.25 19.85
CA ARG A 101 13.95 6.30 20.59
C ARG A 101 13.46 7.72 20.29
N GLY A 102 12.26 7.86 19.72
CA GLY A 102 11.65 9.17 19.41
C GLY A 102 11.96 9.73 18.02
N VAL A 103 12.90 9.16 17.25
CA VAL A 103 13.31 9.67 15.93
C VAL A 103 12.13 9.86 14.96
N GLY A 104 11.23 8.86 14.84
CA GLY A 104 10.06 8.97 13.97
C GLY A 104 9.07 10.06 14.41
N HIS A 105 8.93 10.30 15.72
CA HIS A 105 8.09 11.40 16.21
C HIS A 105 8.73 12.75 15.91
N ALA A 106 10.05 12.88 16.07
CA ALA A 106 10.77 14.11 15.72
C ALA A 106 10.62 14.43 14.22
N LEU A 107 10.73 13.42 13.34
CA LEU A 107 10.49 13.58 11.91
C LEU A 107 9.07 14.05 11.60
N LEU A 108 8.05 13.43 12.21
CA LEU A 108 6.66 13.84 12.00
C LEU A 108 6.33 15.21 12.61
N ALA A 109 6.97 15.59 13.72
CA ALA A 109 6.83 16.93 14.29
C ALA A 109 7.36 18.00 13.32
N ALA A 110 8.59 17.82 12.81
CA ALA A 110 9.14 18.70 11.78
C ALA A 110 8.32 18.69 10.48
N THR A 111 7.73 17.55 10.13
CA THR A 111 6.82 17.44 8.99
C THR A 111 5.54 18.26 9.19
N ALA A 112 4.98 18.28 10.42
CA ALA A 112 3.81 19.08 10.74
C ALA A 112 4.12 20.58 10.73
N GLU A 113 5.29 20.99 11.24
CA GLU A 113 5.78 22.37 11.15
C GLU A 113 5.95 22.80 9.68
N LEU A 114 6.57 21.94 8.86
CA LEU A 114 6.70 22.15 7.42
C LEU A 114 5.33 22.28 6.73
N ALA A 115 4.39 21.37 7.00
CA ALA A 115 3.05 21.43 6.45
C ALA A 115 2.36 22.76 6.79
N SER A 116 2.47 23.20 8.04
CA SER A 116 1.92 24.49 8.47
C SER A 116 2.58 25.67 7.77
N ALA A 117 3.91 25.66 7.58
CA ALA A 117 4.65 26.72 6.90
C ALA A 117 4.27 26.84 5.42
N GLU A 118 3.99 25.71 4.77
CA GLU A 118 3.55 25.63 3.36
C GLU A 118 2.04 25.90 3.18
N GLY A 119 1.30 26.13 4.28
CA GLY A 119 -0.15 26.30 4.25
C GLY A 119 -0.92 25.01 3.92
N ALA A 120 -0.28 23.85 4.07
CA ALA A 120 -0.92 22.56 3.87
C ALA A 120 -1.82 22.20 5.07
N THR A 121 -3.10 21.92 4.80
CA THR A 121 -4.07 21.59 5.85
C THR A 121 -4.15 20.09 6.15
N ASP A 122 -3.72 19.27 5.20
CA ASP A 122 -3.79 17.81 5.28
C ASP A 122 -2.43 17.19 4.92
N VAL A 123 -2.03 16.16 5.66
CA VAL A 123 -0.82 15.39 5.40
C VAL A 123 -1.20 13.98 4.98
N TYR A 124 -0.81 13.59 3.77
CA TYR A 124 -0.98 12.25 3.25
C TYR A 124 0.34 11.51 3.37
N ALA A 125 0.30 10.23 3.73
CA ALA A 125 1.48 9.39 3.74
C ALA A 125 1.21 8.11 2.97
N VAL A 126 2.14 7.72 2.10
CA VAL A 126 2.11 6.42 1.45
C VAL A 126 3.10 5.52 2.17
N PRO A 127 2.68 4.76 3.19
CA PRO A 127 3.57 3.80 3.82
C PRO A 127 3.99 2.77 2.78
N ILE A 128 5.28 2.42 2.81
CA ILE A 128 5.80 1.34 1.97
C ILE A 128 4.99 0.06 2.26
N PRO A 129 4.39 -0.59 1.24
CA PRO A 129 3.60 -1.80 1.44
C PRO A 129 4.39 -2.88 2.19
N GLY A 130 3.74 -3.58 3.13
CA GLY A 130 4.39 -4.62 3.93
C GLY A 130 5.15 -4.12 5.17
N SER A 131 5.43 -2.82 5.30
CA SER A 131 6.05 -2.25 6.51
C SER A 131 5.05 -2.10 7.66
N ARG A 132 4.73 -3.22 8.33
CA ARG A 132 3.79 -3.26 9.48
C ARG A 132 4.16 -2.29 10.59
N GLY A 133 5.47 -2.08 10.81
CA GLY A 133 5.99 -1.15 11.80
C GLY A 133 5.61 0.30 11.50
N VAL A 134 5.82 0.74 10.25
CA VAL A 134 5.46 2.09 9.80
C VAL A 134 3.95 2.29 9.82
N GLN A 135 3.17 1.32 9.31
CA GLN A 135 1.70 1.42 9.34
C GLN A 135 1.16 1.58 10.77
N ARG A 136 1.65 0.78 11.72
CA ARG A 136 1.24 0.88 13.12
C ARG A 136 1.68 2.21 13.75
N PHE A 137 2.85 2.71 13.38
CA PHE A 137 3.31 4.01 13.86
C PHE A 137 2.41 5.14 13.37
N LEU A 138 2.17 5.23 12.06
CA LEU A 138 1.27 6.23 11.46
C LEU A 138 -0.13 6.17 12.08
N ALA A 139 -0.71 4.98 12.20
CA ALA A 139 -2.03 4.80 12.82
C ALA A 139 -2.09 5.30 14.27
N ARG A 140 -1.05 5.07 15.08
CA ARG A 140 -1.00 5.59 16.46
C ARG A 140 -0.90 7.11 16.54
N VAL A 141 -0.30 7.75 15.54
CA VAL A 141 -0.17 9.22 15.48
C VAL A 141 -1.45 9.88 14.93
N GLY A 142 -2.40 9.08 14.42
CA GLY A 142 -3.72 9.55 13.97
C GLY A 142 -3.92 9.54 12.46
N PHE A 143 -2.95 9.02 11.68
CA PHE A 143 -3.17 8.80 10.25
C PHE A 143 -4.26 7.73 10.05
N ALA A 144 -5.28 8.07 9.28
CA ALA A 144 -6.34 7.17 8.86
C ALA A 144 -6.12 6.70 7.40
N PRO A 145 -6.72 5.57 6.98
CA PRO A 145 -6.65 5.13 5.59
C PRO A 145 -7.20 6.19 4.63
N ALA A 146 -6.40 6.58 3.63
CA ALA A 146 -6.81 7.45 2.54
C ALA A 146 -6.09 7.03 1.25
N ALA A 147 -6.77 7.12 0.10
CA ALA A 147 -6.24 6.86 -1.25
C ALA A 147 -5.32 5.63 -1.38
N THR A 148 -5.87 4.45 -1.70
CA THR A 148 -5.07 3.24 -1.91
C THR A 148 -4.54 3.15 -3.34
N HIS A 149 -3.24 2.86 -3.50
CA HIS A 149 -2.61 2.68 -4.81
C HIS A 149 -2.82 1.26 -5.32
N ARG A 150 -3.05 1.12 -6.64
CA ARG A 150 -2.96 -0.16 -7.36
C ARG A 150 -1.81 -0.07 -8.35
N TYR A 151 -1.07 -1.17 -8.50
CA TYR A 151 0.05 -1.27 -9.42
C TYR A 151 -0.22 -2.31 -10.51
N VAL A 152 0.19 -1.99 -11.74
CA VAL A 152 0.34 -2.94 -12.84
C VAL A 152 1.46 -2.45 -13.75
N ALA A 153 2.26 -3.34 -14.30
CA ALA A 153 3.24 -2.97 -15.33
C ALA A 153 2.50 -2.48 -16.59
N THR A 154 2.98 -1.39 -17.21
CA THR A 154 2.33 -0.78 -18.37
C THR A 154 2.11 -1.77 -19.52
N SER A 155 3.08 -2.64 -19.78
CA SER A 155 2.97 -3.69 -20.80
C SER A 155 1.85 -4.70 -20.51
N VAL A 156 1.63 -5.02 -19.23
CA VAL A 156 0.53 -5.89 -18.79
C VAL A 156 -0.81 -5.17 -18.97
N LEU A 157 -0.90 -3.89 -18.59
CA LEU A 157 -2.11 -3.08 -18.78
C LEU A 157 -2.49 -2.99 -20.26
N GLN A 158 -1.54 -2.63 -21.12
CA GLN A 158 -1.73 -2.56 -22.57
C GLN A 158 -2.23 -3.89 -23.15
N ARG A 159 -1.56 -5.00 -22.81
CA ARG A 159 -1.95 -6.34 -23.27
C ARG A 159 -3.37 -6.73 -22.83
N ARG A 160 -3.75 -6.41 -21.58
CA ARG A 160 -5.09 -6.72 -21.04
C ARG A 160 -6.18 -5.92 -21.74
N LEU A 161 -5.97 -4.62 -21.95
CA LEU A 161 -6.93 -3.74 -22.63
C LEU A 161 -7.17 -4.17 -24.09
N VAL A 162 -6.11 -4.58 -24.80
CA VAL A 162 -6.23 -5.13 -26.17
C VAL A 162 -7.05 -6.43 -26.18
N ALA A 163 -6.75 -7.37 -25.28
CA ALA A 163 -7.48 -8.63 -25.19
C ALA A 163 -8.98 -8.43 -24.87
N GLU A 164 -9.30 -7.50 -23.96
CA GLU A 164 -10.69 -7.16 -23.65
C GLU A 164 -11.45 -6.56 -24.84
N ALA A 165 -10.81 -5.67 -25.61
CA ALA A 165 -11.41 -5.09 -26.80
C ALA A 165 -11.74 -6.14 -27.87
N HIS A 166 -10.87 -7.16 -28.04
CA HIS A 166 -11.11 -8.26 -28.98
C HIS A 166 -12.18 -9.25 -28.46
N GLY A 167 -12.20 -9.55 -27.16
CA GLY A 167 -13.22 -10.40 -26.55
C GLY A 167 -14.64 -9.83 -26.64
N ARG A 168 -14.78 -8.50 -26.47
CA ARG A 168 -16.06 -7.79 -26.67
C ARG A 168 -16.55 -7.84 -28.12
N ARG A 169 -15.64 -7.75 -29.09
CA ARG A 169 -15.97 -7.88 -30.53
C ARG A 169 -16.44 -9.29 -30.89
N HIS A 170 -15.88 -10.32 -30.25
CA HIS A 170 -16.28 -11.72 -30.49
C HIS A 170 -17.65 -12.06 -29.88
N HIS A 171 -18.02 -11.45 -28.75
CA HIS A 171 -19.37 -11.59 -28.16
C HIS A 171 -20.46 -10.81 -28.92
N GLY A 172 -20.10 -9.73 -29.61
CA GLY A 172 -21.05 -8.87 -30.33
C GLY A 172 -21.49 -9.34 -31.72
N ARG A 173 -20.90 -10.41 -32.29
CA ARG A 173 -21.17 -10.82 -33.68
C ARG A 173 -21.60 -12.29 -33.89
N GLY A 174 -21.87 -13.05 -32.82
CA GLY A 174 -22.37 -14.42 -32.97
C GLY A 174 -22.40 -15.32 -31.73
N GLY A 175 -21.91 -14.87 -30.57
CA GLY A 175 -21.75 -15.75 -29.40
C GLY A 175 -22.97 -15.92 -28.49
N SER A 176 -24.00 -15.09 -28.56
CA SER A 176 -25.01 -15.15 -27.48
C SER A 176 -25.98 -16.33 -27.61
N LEU A 177 -26.46 -16.67 -28.81
CA LEU A 177 -27.52 -17.68 -28.95
C LEU A 177 -26.97 -19.10 -29.11
N GLU A 178 -25.99 -19.32 -29.99
CA GLU A 178 -25.43 -20.67 -30.20
C GLU A 178 -24.65 -21.17 -28.98
N GLU A 179 -23.97 -20.29 -28.25
CA GLU A 179 -23.23 -20.65 -27.05
C GLU A 179 -24.19 -20.88 -25.85
N LEU A 180 -25.29 -20.12 -25.76
CA LEU A 180 -26.41 -20.41 -24.85
C LEU A 180 -27.07 -21.76 -25.19
N ILE A 181 -27.29 -22.07 -26.47
CA ILE A 181 -27.88 -23.33 -26.93
C ILE A 181 -26.91 -24.50 -26.65
N ALA A 182 -25.62 -24.35 -26.93
CA ALA A 182 -24.60 -25.35 -26.65
C ALA A 182 -24.46 -25.59 -25.14
N ARG A 183 -24.51 -24.53 -24.32
CA ARG A 183 -24.54 -24.63 -22.86
C ARG A 183 -25.79 -25.37 -22.37
N ARG A 184 -26.96 -25.06 -22.93
CA ARG A 184 -28.25 -25.70 -22.57
C ARG A 184 -28.35 -27.16 -23.04
N ARG A 185 -27.71 -27.52 -24.16
CA ARG A 185 -27.59 -28.91 -24.64
C ARG A 185 -26.65 -29.73 -23.74
N ARG A 186 -25.52 -29.15 -23.30
CA ARG A 186 -24.64 -29.78 -22.31
C ARG A 186 -25.34 -30.01 -20.97
N SER A 187 -26.24 -29.10 -20.56
CA SER A 187 -27.07 -29.26 -19.36
C SER A 187 -28.17 -30.33 -19.48
N ARG A 188 -28.53 -30.76 -20.70
CA ARG A 188 -29.60 -31.74 -20.96
C ARG A 188 -29.09 -33.14 -21.29
N GLY A 189 -27.78 -33.30 -21.53
CA GLY A 189 -27.16 -34.56 -21.93
C GLY A 189 -26.33 -35.27 -20.85
N GLY A 190 -26.32 -34.79 -19.60
CA GLY A 190 -25.62 -35.42 -18.48
C GLY A 190 -26.60 -35.97 -17.45
N ALA A 191 -26.44 -37.26 -17.12
CA ALA A 191 -27.19 -38.08 -16.17
C ALA A 191 -27.46 -37.41 -14.78
N PRO A 192 -28.49 -37.86 -14.04
CA PRO A 192 -28.92 -37.21 -12.80
C PRO A 192 -27.84 -37.32 -11.74
N THR A 193 -27.23 -36.20 -11.37
CA THR A 193 -26.55 -36.09 -10.09
C THR A 193 -27.65 -35.86 -9.06
N GLY A 194 -27.87 -36.87 -8.23
CA GLY A 194 -28.93 -36.91 -7.23
C GLY A 194 -28.92 -35.63 -6.40
N SER A 195 -30.00 -34.86 -6.49
CA SER A 195 -30.33 -33.88 -5.49
C SER A 195 -30.47 -34.62 -4.16
N VAL A 196 -29.67 -34.21 -3.17
CA VAL A 196 -29.85 -34.65 -1.79
C VAL A 196 -31.28 -34.29 -1.38
N ASP A 197 -32.12 -35.30 -1.13
CA ASP A 197 -33.44 -35.09 -0.58
C ASP A 197 -33.29 -34.66 0.90
N LEU A 198 -33.38 -33.35 1.12
CA LEU A 198 -33.31 -32.74 2.44
C LEU A 198 -34.50 -33.15 3.34
N GLY A 199 -35.58 -33.70 2.78
CA GLY A 199 -36.68 -34.29 3.54
C GLY A 199 -36.25 -35.57 4.27
N ALA A 200 -35.46 -36.42 3.60
CA ALA A 200 -34.92 -37.65 4.18
C ALA A 200 -33.78 -37.41 5.20
N VAL A 201 -33.16 -36.22 5.19
CA VAL A 201 -32.19 -35.78 6.21
C VAL A 201 -32.91 -35.23 7.45
N ARG A 202 -34.06 -34.58 7.28
CA ARG A 202 -34.83 -34.00 8.38
C ARG A 202 -35.56 -35.06 9.23
N GLY A 203 -36.01 -36.16 8.63
CA GLY A 203 -36.59 -37.30 9.36
C GLY A 203 -35.58 -38.03 10.26
N ARG A 204 -34.35 -38.25 9.77
CA ARG A 204 -33.29 -38.94 10.54
C ARG A 204 -32.75 -38.15 11.73
N LEU A 205 -32.90 -36.82 11.73
CA LEU A 205 -32.55 -35.97 12.89
C LEU A 205 -33.69 -35.88 13.91
N ALA A 206 -34.94 -36.20 13.53
CA ALA A 206 -36.05 -36.28 14.47
C ALA A 206 -36.09 -37.64 15.20
N ASP A 207 -35.72 -38.74 14.52
CA ASP A 207 -35.71 -40.10 15.10
C ASP A 207 -34.46 -40.43 15.92
N GLY A 208 -33.41 -39.59 15.86
CA GLY A 208 -32.17 -39.76 16.65
C GLY A 208 -32.24 -39.22 18.09
N GLY A 209 -33.36 -38.63 18.51
CA GLY A 209 -33.53 -38.03 19.83
C GLY A 209 -34.00 -38.97 20.95
N ALA A 210 -34.13 -40.28 20.70
CA ALA A 210 -34.73 -41.22 21.64
C ALA A 210 -33.83 -42.42 22.05
N ALA A 211 -32.51 -42.27 21.98
CA ALA A 211 -31.57 -43.33 22.40
C ALA A 211 -30.41 -42.81 23.25
N THR A 212 -30.73 -42.04 24.30
CA THR A 212 -29.78 -41.76 25.39
C THR A 212 -30.48 -41.90 26.74
N GLU A 213 -31.14 -43.05 26.93
CA GLU A 213 -31.64 -43.46 28.25
C GLU A 213 -31.53 -44.98 28.35
N ARG A 214 -30.35 -45.45 28.82
CA ARG A 214 -30.08 -46.71 29.53
C ARG A 214 -28.58 -47.01 29.53
N LEU A 215 -27.88 -46.44 30.50
CA LEU A 215 -26.66 -47.00 31.09
C LEU A 215 -26.42 -46.35 32.47
N VAL A 216 -27.34 -46.67 33.39
CA VAL A 216 -27.06 -46.71 34.83
C VAL A 216 -27.52 -48.09 35.30
N GLY A 217 -26.55 -48.87 35.74
CA GLY A 217 -26.64 -50.20 36.32
C GLY A 217 -25.25 -50.57 36.79
#